data_AF-U9SN76-F1
#
_entry.id   AF-U9SN76-F1
#
_cell.length_a   1.000
_cell.length_b   1.000
_cell.length_c   1.000
_cell.angle_alpha   90.00
_cell.angle_beta   90.00
_cell.angle_gamma   90.00
#
_symmetry.space_group_name_H-M   'P 1'
#
loop_
_entity.id
_entity.type
_entity.pdbx_description
1 polymer ?
#
loop_
_entity_poly.entity_id
_entity_poly.type
_entity_poly.pdbx_seq_one_letter_code
_entity_poly.pdbx_strand_id
1 'polypeptide(L)'
;MLASSETGVQNLKQQLYNKTEIDNTIAVLEASLLQFEEDGSAKKDVQTYLTELGLALLFPKSAKRLVVPNLVPGKADALAHFHEMNVLNQLVSISLQLQQDIKLTNHKYMAHQLALLYQCLNQAGGHFIKYKSRVELHFDAIKEMTNSSEEPKLSSEQEQWLSQLTADVVTEALFSGRPVTAMSQPLAAYLNNVSEALPKDEKRAIF
;
A
#
# COMPACT_ATOMS: atom_id res chain seq x y z
N MET A 1 -47.23 -61.64 -30.16
CA MET A 1 -47.02 -61.18 -28.78
C MET A 1 -45.59 -61.35 -28.25
N LEU A 2 -44.60 -61.79 -29.05
CA LEU A 2 -43.22 -62.02 -28.56
C LEU A 2 -42.29 -60.79 -28.69
N ALA A 3 -42.55 -59.88 -29.63
CA ALA A 3 -41.67 -58.74 -29.91
C ALA A 3 -41.64 -57.66 -28.80
N SER A 4 -42.72 -57.49 -28.03
CA SER A 4 -42.82 -56.47 -26.96
C SER A 4 -42.05 -56.83 -25.68
N SER A 5 -41.76 -58.11 -25.47
CA SER A 5 -40.98 -58.61 -24.32
C SER A 5 -39.49 -58.34 -24.51
N GLU A 6 -38.99 -58.52 -25.74
CA GLU A 6 -37.57 -58.38 -26.07
C GLU A 6 -37.13 -56.90 -26.03
N THR A 7 -38.00 -55.98 -26.44
CA THR A 7 -37.76 -54.52 -26.34
C THR A 7 -37.73 -54.06 -24.88
N GLY A 8 -38.58 -54.61 -24.01
CA GLY A 8 -38.59 -54.31 -22.58
C GLY A 8 -37.29 -54.74 -21.88
N VAL A 9 -36.79 -55.94 -22.23
CA VAL A 9 -35.51 -56.46 -21.69
C VAL A 9 -34.31 -55.63 -22.19
N GLN A 10 -34.33 -55.17 -23.45
CA GLN A 10 -33.28 -54.30 -23.97
C GLN A 10 -33.30 -52.91 -23.30
N ASN A 11 -34.47 -52.32 -23.07
CA ASN A 11 -34.59 -51.05 -22.35
C ASN A 11 -34.08 -51.13 -20.91
N LEU A 12 -34.36 -52.22 -20.19
CA LEU A 12 -33.86 -52.45 -18.84
C LEU A 12 -32.33 -52.59 -18.80
N LYS A 13 -31.75 -53.30 -19.78
CA LYS A 13 -30.29 -53.41 -19.92
C LYS A 13 -29.64 -52.06 -20.20
N GLN A 14 -30.25 -51.24 -21.05
CA GLN A 14 -29.76 -49.88 -21.33
C GLN A 14 -29.85 -48.97 -20.10
N GLN A 15 -30.93 -49.05 -19.33
CA GLN A 15 -31.08 -48.29 -18.08
C GLN A 15 -30.04 -48.69 -17.03
N LEU A 16 -29.76 -49.98 -16.89
CA LEU A 16 -28.72 -50.49 -15.98
C LEU A 16 -27.31 -50.05 -16.42
N TYR A 17 -27.04 -50.06 -17.72
CA TYR A 17 -25.78 -49.57 -18.28
C TYR A 17 -25.58 -48.08 -17.99
N ASN A 18 -26.59 -47.26 -18.31
CA ASN A 18 -26.54 -45.82 -18.06
C ASN A 18 -26.36 -45.49 -16.57
N LYS A 19 -27.04 -46.24 -15.68
CA LYS A 19 -26.87 -46.07 -14.23
C LYS A 19 -25.43 -46.36 -13.79
N THR A 20 -24.85 -47.44 -14.29
CA THR A 20 -23.46 -47.82 -13.97
C THR A 20 -22.46 -46.79 -14.48
N GLU A 21 -22.69 -46.22 -15.67
CA GLU A 21 -21.86 -45.16 -16.23
C GLU A 21 -21.95 -43.86 -15.42
N ILE A 22 -23.15 -43.49 -14.96
CA ILE A 22 -23.36 -42.35 -14.06
C ILE A 22 -22.64 -42.58 -12.73
N ASP A 23 -22.79 -43.75 -12.11
CA ASP A 23 -22.13 -44.09 -10.84
C ASP A 23 -20.60 -44.05 -10.97
N ASN A 24 -20.06 -44.53 -12.09
CA ASN A 24 -18.62 -44.44 -12.39
C ASN A 24 -18.17 -42.99 -12.60
N THR A 25 -18.98 -42.17 -13.27
CA THR A 25 -18.66 -40.74 -13.49
C THR A 25 -18.67 -39.97 -12.18
N ILE A 26 -19.63 -40.27 -11.28
CA ILE A 26 -19.68 -39.69 -9.93
C ILE A 26 -18.43 -40.08 -9.16
N ALA A 27 -18.03 -41.35 -9.16
CA ALA A 27 -16.82 -41.81 -8.47
C ALA A 27 -15.54 -41.13 -9.01
N VAL A 28 -15.45 -40.91 -10.32
CA VAL A 28 -14.32 -40.19 -10.94
C VAL A 28 -14.32 -38.70 -10.56
N LEU A 29 -15.49 -38.07 -10.51
CA LEU A 29 -15.62 -36.68 -10.08
C LEU A 29 -15.27 -36.52 -8.59
N GLU A 30 -15.72 -37.42 -7.73
CA GLU A 30 -15.39 -37.45 -6.31
C GLU A 30 -13.88 -37.65 -6.09
N ALA A 31 -13.27 -38.61 -6.81
CA ALA A 31 -11.82 -38.83 -6.75
C ALA A 31 -11.03 -37.63 -7.28
N SER A 32 -11.51 -36.97 -8.34
CA SER A 32 -10.89 -35.76 -8.88
C SER A 32 -11.01 -34.58 -7.92
N LEU A 33 -12.13 -34.48 -7.18
CA LEU A 33 -12.36 -33.42 -6.19
C LEU A 33 -11.47 -33.62 -4.96
N LEU A 34 -11.31 -34.87 -4.51
CA LEU A 34 -10.37 -35.26 -3.45
C LEU A 34 -8.91 -35.06 -3.86
N GLN A 35 -8.52 -35.40 -5.10
CA GLN A 35 -7.17 -35.12 -5.61
C GLN A 35 -6.89 -33.61 -5.71
N PHE A 36 -7.91 -32.81 -6.07
CA PHE A 36 -7.79 -31.34 -6.05
C PHE A 36 -7.64 -30.78 -4.63
N GLU A 37 -8.14 -31.49 -3.61
CA GLU A 37 -7.92 -31.17 -2.19
C GLU A 37 -6.55 -31.65 -1.67
N GLU A 38 -6.01 -32.76 -2.21
CA GLU A 38 -4.72 -33.37 -1.82
C GLU A 38 -3.49 -32.73 -2.50
N ASP A 39 -3.62 -32.02 -3.63
CA ASP A 39 -2.54 -31.32 -4.35
C ASP A 39 -1.94 -30.10 -3.60
N GLY A 40 -2.10 -30.05 -2.26
CA GLY A 40 -1.21 -29.32 -1.37
C GLY A 40 -1.51 -27.84 -1.16
N SER A 41 -2.62 -27.32 -1.69
CA SER A 41 -3.19 -26.07 -1.19
C SER A 41 -4.63 -26.33 -0.79
N ALA A 42 -4.82 -26.72 0.48
CA ALA A 42 -6.08 -26.52 1.15
C ALA A 42 -6.53 -25.10 0.81
N LYS A 43 -7.63 -24.98 0.08
CA LYS A 43 -8.20 -23.69 -0.31
C LYS A 43 -8.62 -23.03 1.00
N LYS A 44 -7.68 -22.35 1.65
CA LYS A 44 -7.96 -21.57 2.85
C LYS A 44 -9.07 -20.65 2.41
N ASP A 45 -10.17 -20.71 3.15
CA ASP A 45 -11.29 -19.82 2.87
C ASP A 45 -10.74 -18.39 2.74
N VAL A 46 -11.26 -17.63 1.79
CA VAL A 46 -10.70 -16.31 1.43
C VAL A 46 -10.61 -15.41 2.68
N GLN A 47 -11.50 -15.62 3.66
CA GLN A 47 -11.48 -14.91 4.93
C GLN A 47 -10.28 -15.31 5.79
N THR A 48 -9.97 -16.61 5.89
CA THR A 48 -8.78 -17.14 6.59
C THR A 48 -7.50 -16.64 5.94
N TYR A 49 -7.43 -16.67 4.61
CA TYR A 49 -6.26 -16.21 3.85
C TYR A 49 -6.01 -14.70 4.03
N LEU A 50 -7.06 -13.88 3.95
CA LEU A 50 -6.96 -12.42 4.19
C LEU A 50 -6.56 -12.07 5.62
N THR A 51 -6.96 -12.89 6.58
CA THR A 51 -6.63 -12.71 8.00
C THR A 51 -5.17 -13.06 8.26
N GLU A 52 -4.69 -14.20 7.74
CA GLU A 52 -3.29 -14.63 7.86
C GLU A 52 -2.31 -13.64 7.23
N LEU A 53 -2.69 -13.06 6.07
CA LEU A 53 -1.88 -12.05 5.40
C LEU A 53 -1.99 -10.65 6.01
N GLY A 54 -2.80 -10.46 7.07
CA GLY A 54 -3.03 -9.14 7.68
C GLY A 54 -3.74 -8.12 6.77
N LEU A 55 -4.17 -8.53 5.58
CA LEU A 55 -4.85 -7.66 4.59
C LEU A 55 -6.25 -7.24 5.05
N ALA A 56 -6.89 -8.04 5.90
CA ALA A 56 -8.18 -7.71 6.49
C ALA A 56 -8.13 -6.39 7.30
N LEU A 57 -7.00 -6.08 7.93
CA LEU A 57 -6.77 -4.85 8.69
C LEU A 57 -6.52 -3.64 7.76
N LEU A 58 -5.84 -3.86 6.63
CA LEU A 58 -5.51 -2.82 5.66
C LEU A 58 -6.69 -2.41 4.78
N PHE A 59 -7.58 -3.37 4.45
CA PHE A 59 -8.75 -3.15 3.60
C PHE A 59 -10.06 -3.48 4.33
N PRO A 60 -10.44 -2.71 5.37
CA PRO A 60 -11.59 -3.03 6.23
C PRO A 60 -12.92 -3.04 5.47
N LYS A 61 -13.06 -2.24 4.41
CA LYS A 61 -14.25 -2.23 3.54
C LYS A 61 -14.40 -3.54 2.77
N SER A 62 -13.29 -4.10 2.27
CA SER A 62 -13.26 -5.38 1.56
C SER A 62 -13.51 -6.54 2.52
N ALA A 63 -12.89 -6.51 3.70
CA ALA A 63 -13.08 -7.51 4.74
C ALA A 63 -14.53 -7.56 5.24
N LYS A 64 -15.18 -6.40 5.40
CA LYS A 64 -16.61 -6.31 5.75
C LYS A 64 -17.51 -6.94 4.69
N ARG A 65 -17.20 -6.77 3.40
CA ARG A 65 -17.97 -7.40 2.30
C ARG A 65 -17.81 -8.91 2.26
N LEU A 66 -16.65 -9.42 2.67
CA LEU A 66 -16.34 -10.85 2.70
C LEU A 66 -16.76 -11.53 4.01
N VAL A 67 -17.39 -10.80 4.94
CA VAL A 67 -17.89 -11.34 6.22
C VAL A 67 -16.77 -12.00 7.03
N VAL A 68 -15.56 -11.42 7.01
CA VAL A 68 -14.42 -11.95 7.78
C VAL A 68 -14.73 -11.88 9.28
N PRO A 69 -14.72 -13.01 10.01
CA PRO A 69 -14.98 -13.02 11.46
C PRO A 69 -13.85 -12.34 12.24
N ASN A 70 -14.18 -11.73 13.40
CA ASN A 70 -13.22 -11.09 14.30
C ASN A 70 -12.41 -9.91 13.72
N LEU A 71 -13.04 -9.10 12.85
CA LEU A 71 -12.46 -7.83 12.42
C LEU A 71 -12.27 -6.89 13.62
N VAL A 72 -11.03 -6.79 14.10
CA VAL A 72 -10.65 -5.71 15.01
C VAL A 72 -10.78 -4.40 14.23
N PRO A 73 -11.57 -3.42 14.69
CA PRO A 73 -11.61 -2.11 14.03
C PRO A 73 -10.21 -1.47 14.09
N GLY A 74 -9.47 -1.60 12.99
CA GLY A 74 -8.16 -0.99 12.83
C GLY A 74 -8.29 0.54 12.83
N LYS A 75 -7.47 1.22 13.64
CA LYS A 75 -7.43 2.69 13.71
C LYS A 75 -6.92 3.37 12.43
N ALA A 76 -6.27 2.66 11.52
CA ALA A 76 -5.72 3.19 10.29
C ALA A 76 -5.91 2.18 9.15
N ASP A 77 -6.65 2.57 8.12
CA ASP A 77 -6.74 1.79 6.88
C ASP A 77 -5.49 2.00 6.01
N ALA A 78 -5.35 1.22 4.93
CA ALA A 78 -4.24 1.39 3.99
C ALA A 78 -4.16 2.81 3.41
N LEU A 79 -5.31 3.47 3.20
CA LEU A 79 -5.35 4.83 2.63
C LEU A 79 -4.77 5.85 3.61
N ALA A 80 -5.10 5.76 4.89
CA ALA A 80 -4.54 6.58 5.96
C ALA A 80 -3.03 6.35 6.07
N HIS A 81 -2.58 5.10 5.96
CA HIS A 81 -1.16 4.77 5.96
C HIS A 81 -0.41 5.35 4.75
N PHE A 82 -0.93 5.19 3.53
CA PHE A 82 -0.33 5.79 2.34
C PHE A 82 -0.36 7.31 2.38
N HIS A 83 -1.40 7.90 2.96
CA HIS A 83 -1.48 9.33 3.18
C HIS A 83 -0.37 9.81 4.13
N GLU A 84 -0.18 9.15 5.28
CA GLU A 84 0.92 9.44 6.21
C GLU A 84 2.29 9.31 5.52
N MET A 85 2.53 8.24 4.77
CA MET A 85 3.76 8.07 3.98
C MET A 85 3.97 9.20 2.99
N ASN A 86 2.93 9.57 2.24
CA ASN A 86 3.02 10.63 1.25
C ASN A 86 3.35 11.97 1.89
N VAL A 87 2.74 12.30 3.03
CA VAL A 87 3.02 13.54 3.76
C VAL A 87 4.47 13.59 4.27
N LEU A 88 4.99 12.48 4.81
CA LEU A 88 6.40 12.39 5.22
C LEU A 88 7.35 12.52 4.03
N ASN A 89 7.05 11.85 2.92
CA ASN A 89 7.85 11.98 1.69
C ASN A 89 7.87 13.41 1.19
N GLN A 90 6.72 14.10 1.17
CA GLN A 90 6.65 15.51 0.77
C GLN A 90 7.52 16.40 1.67
N LEU A 91 7.48 16.20 3.00
CA LEU A 91 8.32 16.92 3.95
C LEU A 91 9.81 16.71 3.70
N VAL A 92 10.22 15.47 3.46
CA VAL A 92 11.63 15.15 3.16
C VAL A 92 12.04 15.76 1.83
N SER A 93 11.22 15.60 0.79
CA SER A 93 11.51 16.14 -0.54
C SER A 93 11.66 17.65 -0.54
N ILE A 94 10.72 18.40 0.05
CA ILE A 94 10.82 19.87 0.08
C ILE A 94 12.00 20.35 0.95
N SER A 95 12.30 19.65 2.04
CA SER A 95 13.43 19.99 2.90
C SER A 95 14.78 19.77 2.20
N LEU A 96 14.93 18.65 1.48
CA LEU A 96 16.13 18.37 0.69
C LEU A 96 16.27 19.33 -0.49
N GLN A 97 15.15 19.68 -1.14
CA GLN A 97 15.14 20.67 -2.22
C GLN A 97 15.62 22.03 -1.70
N LEU A 98 15.10 22.50 -0.57
CA LEU A 98 15.53 23.73 0.08
C LEU A 98 17.04 23.71 0.43
N GLN A 99 17.58 22.59 0.90
CA GLN A 99 19.03 22.45 1.16
C GLN A 99 19.89 22.59 -0.10
N GLN A 100 19.37 22.14 -1.24
CA GLN A 100 20.04 22.34 -2.53
C GLN A 100 19.90 23.79 -2.99
N ASP A 101 18.73 24.38 -2.82
CA ASP A 101 18.42 25.72 -3.30
C ASP A 101 19.12 26.83 -2.51
N ILE A 102 19.50 26.57 -1.25
CA ILE A 102 20.39 27.44 -0.46
C ILE A 102 21.75 27.66 -1.15
N LYS A 103 22.20 26.72 -2.00
CA LYS A 103 23.49 26.83 -2.70
C LYS A 103 23.40 27.65 -3.98
N LEU A 104 22.20 28.11 -4.35
CA LEU A 104 21.99 28.89 -5.55
C LEU A 104 22.51 30.31 -5.36
N THR A 105 22.85 30.95 -6.48
CA THR A 105 23.27 32.36 -6.49
C THR A 105 22.09 33.32 -6.45
N ASN A 106 20.86 32.85 -6.67
CA ASN A 106 19.65 33.66 -6.65
C ASN A 106 18.56 32.94 -5.86
N HIS A 107 18.07 33.61 -4.82
CA HIS A 107 17.11 33.07 -3.86
C HIS A 107 15.71 33.68 -4.01
N LYS A 108 15.35 34.23 -5.18
CA LYS A 108 14.06 34.89 -5.44
C LYS A 108 12.84 34.02 -5.09
N TYR A 109 12.96 32.70 -5.21
CA TYR A 109 11.87 31.77 -4.92
C TYR A 109 11.88 31.21 -3.49
N MET A 110 12.85 31.58 -2.65
CA MET A 110 13.04 30.97 -1.34
C MET A 110 11.83 31.19 -0.42
N ALA A 111 11.24 32.37 -0.42
CA ALA A 111 10.03 32.64 0.37
C ALA A 111 8.84 31.76 -0.06
N HIS A 112 8.73 31.46 -1.36
CA HIS A 112 7.70 30.56 -1.87
C HIS A 112 7.95 29.11 -1.45
N GLN A 113 9.19 28.65 -1.58
CA GLN A 113 9.58 27.29 -1.18
C GLN A 113 9.44 27.08 0.34
N LEU A 114 9.74 28.11 1.13
CA LEU A 114 9.51 28.12 2.57
C LEU A 114 8.01 28.08 2.92
N ALA A 115 7.16 28.77 2.15
CA ALA A 115 5.70 28.68 2.30
C ALA A 115 5.17 27.26 1.98
N LEU A 116 5.75 26.60 0.97
CA LEU A 116 5.43 25.19 0.66
C LEU A 116 5.83 24.27 1.81
N LEU A 117 7.04 24.45 2.38
CA LEU A 117 7.46 23.70 3.57
C LEU A 117 6.49 23.92 4.74
N TYR A 118 6.08 25.16 5.00
CA TYR A 118 5.09 25.49 6.03
C TYR A 118 3.76 24.76 5.80
N GLN A 119 3.27 24.71 4.56
CA GLN A 119 2.06 23.96 4.21
C GLN A 119 2.21 22.45 4.47
N CYS A 120 3.34 21.86 4.09
CA CYS A 120 3.64 20.45 4.37
C CYS A 120 3.72 20.17 5.88
N LEU A 121 4.33 21.07 6.66
CA LEU A 121 4.37 20.96 8.13
C LEU A 121 2.98 21.02 8.75
N ASN A 122 2.09 21.86 8.21
CA ASN A 122 0.71 21.96 8.66
C ASN A 122 -0.11 20.71 8.33
N GLN A 123 0.16 20.06 7.19
CA GLN A 123 -0.46 18.78 6.81
C GLN A 123 0.05 17.62 7.66
N ALA A 124 1.34 17.59 7.98
CA ALA A 124 1.93 16.55 8.83
C ALA A 124 1.44 16.61 10.28
N GLY A 125 1.26 17.82 10.81
CA GLY A 125 0.77 18.02 12.17
C GLY A 125 1.61 17.32 13.26
N GLY A 126 1.01 17.12 14.42
CA GLY A 126 1.63 16.38 15.53
C GLY A 126 3.00 16.93 15.93
N HIS A 127 4.03 16.08 15.86
CA HIS A 127 5.40 16.42 16.26
C HIS A 127 6.07 17.49 15.39
N PHE A 128 5.56 17.75 14.18
CA PHE A 128 6.11 18.74 13.25
C PHE A 128 5.65 20.19 13.54
N ILE A 129 4.65 20.38 14.41
CA ILE A 129 4.11 21.71 14.73
C ILE A 129 5.19 22.64 15.30
N LYS A 130 6.17 22.12 16.02
CA LYS A 130 7.29 22.92 16.56
C LYS A 130 8.14 23.60 15.48
N TYR A 131 8.24 23.01 14.29
CA TYR A 131 8.98 23.59 13.16
C TYR A 131 8.18 24.69 12.46
N LYS A 132 6.84 24.63 12.53
CA LYS A 132 5.96 25.67 12.01
C LYS A 132 6.25 27.02 12.64
N SER A 133 6.32 27.07 13.97
CA SER A 133 6.63 28.30 14.70
C SER A 133 8.02 28.85 14.36
N ARG A 134 9.00 27.97 14.10
CA ARG A 134 10.32 28.40 13.60
C ARG A 134 10.23 29.07 12.24
N VAL A 135 9.43 28.53 11.32
CA VAL A 135 9.20 29.14 10.01
C VAL A 135 8.54 30.52 10.16
N GLU A 136 7.48 30.63 10.96
CA GLU A 136 6.75 31.89 11.19
C GLU A 136 7.67 33.01 11.69
N LEU A 137 8.60 32.70 12.60
CA LEU A 137 9.53 33.69 13.16
C LEU A 137 10.50 34.30 12.13
N HIS A 138 10.87 33.56 11.08
CA HIS A 138 11.88 33.99 10.10
C HIS A 138 11.28 34.27 8.71
N PHE A 139 10.00 33.97 8.50
CA PHE A 139 9.35 34.07 7.20
C PHE A 139 9.36 35.49 6.66
N ASP A 140 8.99 36.47 7.48
CA ASP A 140 8.92 37.88 7.04
C ASP A 140 10.30 38.41 6.64
N ALA A 141 11.35 38.07 7.41
CA ALA A 141 12.73 38.46 7.11
C ALA A 141 13.23 37.84 5.79
N ILE A 142 12.90 36.58 5.52
CA ILE A 142 13.25 35.93 4.23
C ILE A 142 12.44 36.55 3.10
N LYS A 143 11.14 36.78 3.29
CA LYS A 143 10.27 37.37 2.29
C LYS A 143 10.75 38.76 1.88
N GLU A 144 11.10 39.61 2.84
CA GLU A 144 11.65 40.94 2.58
C GLU A 144 12.98 40.84 1.81
N MET A 145 13.89 39.97 2.26
CA MET A 145 15.17 39.73 1.57
C MET A 145 14.96 39.30 0.12
N THR A 146 14.03 38.38 -0.15
CA THR A 146 13.74 37.87 -1.50
C THR A 146 13.06 38.89 -2.43
N ASN A 147 12.54 39.99 -1.89
CA ASN A 147 11.92 41.06 -2.69
C ASN A 147 12.81 42.31 -2.80
N SER A 148 13.98 42.31 -2.18
CA SER A 148 14.85 43.49 -2.08
C SER A 148 15.64 43.80 -3.36
N SER A 149 15.83 42.81 -4.24
CA SER A 149 16.66 42.89 -5.46
C SER A 149 16.12 41.96 -6.54
N GLU A 150 16.59 42.12 -7.79
CA GLU A 150 16.32 41.18 -8.88
C GLU A 150 17.05 39.83 -8.72
N GLU A 151 18.22 39.87 -8.06
CA GLU A 151 19.00 38.69 -7.68
C GLU A 151 19.25 38.68 -6.17
N PRO A 152 18.19 38.46 -5.36
CA PRO A 152 18.32 38.46 -3.92
C PRO A 152 19.15 37.26 -3.47
N LYS A 153 20.00 37.49 -2.47
CA LYS A 153 20.79 36.44 -1.82
C LYS A 153 20.46 36.43 -0.33
N LEU A 154 20.31 35.24 0.24
CA LEU A 154 20.20 35.09 1.67
C LEU A 154 21.51 35.51 2.32
N SER A 155 21.41 36.01 3.55
CA SER A 155 22.59 36.19 4.40
C SER A 155 23.08 34.83 4.90
N SER A 156 24.36 34.74 5.28
CA SER A 156 24.95 33.51 5.84
C SER A 156 24.18 33.00 7.07
N GLU A 157 23.62 33.90 7.89
CA GLU A 157 22.77 33.53 9.03
C GLU A 157 21.46 32.87 8.59
N GLN A 158 20.79 33.41 7.57
CA GLN A 158 19.55 32.85 7.03
C GLN A 158 19.80 31.49 6.35
N GLU A 159 20.91 31.35 5.64
CA GLU A 159 21.32 30.07 5.02
C GLU A 159 21.58 29.00 6.09
N GLN A 160 22.32 29.35 7.15
CA GLN A 160 22.60 28.43 8.26
C GLN A 160 21.31 28.04 8.99
N TRP A 161 20.44 29.00 9.27
CA TRP A 161 19.15 28.75 9.91
C TRP A 161 18.29 27.80 9.07
N LEU A 162 18.16 28.05 7.77
CA LEU A 162 17.32 27.25 6.88
C LEU A 162 17.92 25.85 6.68
N SER A 163 19.25 25.73 6.63
CA SER A 163 19.94 24.44 6.60
C SER A 163 19.69 23.64 7.87
N GLN A 164 19.75 24.26 9.05
CA GLN A 164 19.45 23.58 10.32
C GLN A 164 17.98 23.17 10.39
N LEU A 165 17.05 24.05 10.03
CA LEU A 165 15.61 23.75 10.03
C LEU A 165 15.30 22.53 9.15
N THR A 166 15.80 22.51 7.93
CA THR A 166 15.55 21.42 6.97
C THR A 166 16.21 20.12 7.42
N ALA A 167 17.42 20.17 8.02
CA ALA A 167 18.07 19.00 8.58
C ALA A 167 17.25 18.41 9.75
N ASP A 168 16.79 19.25 10.67
CA ASP A 168 15.97 18.81 11.81
C ASP A 168 14.66 18.16 11.32
N VAL A 169 13.99 18.76 10.33
CA VAL A 169 12.76 18.21 9.74
C VAL A 169 13.00 16.85 9.09
N VAL A 170 14.10 16.69 8.33
CA VAL A 170 14.46 15.41 7.70
C VAL A 170 14.79 14.35 8.75
N THR A 171 15.58 14.71 9.77
CA THR A 171 15.90 13.79 10.87
C THR A 171 14.65 13.36 11.61
N GLU A 172 13.73 14.27 11.89
CA GLU A 172 12.45 13.94 12.50
C GLU A 172 11.65 13.00 11.58
N ALA A 173 11.44 13.36 10.31
CA ALA A 173 10.64 12.57 9.38
C ALA A 173 11.17 11.15 9.14
N LEU A 174 12.49 10.96 9.18
CA LEU A 174 13.10 9.64 8.96
C LEU A 174 13.24 8.82 10.24
N PHE A 175 13.38 9.45 11.42
CA PHE A 175 13.77 8.76 12.65
C PHE A 175 12.79 8.89 13.83
N SER A 176 11.73 9.71 13.77
CA SER A 176 10.84 10.00 14.92
C SER A 176 9.78 8.93 15.23
N GLY A 177 10.04 7.66 14.91
CA GLY A 177 9.54 6.59 15.78
C GLY A 177 8.15 6.02 15.52
N ARG A 178 7.69 5.92 14.27
CA ARG A 178 6.81 4.81 13.90
C ARG A 178 7.43 4.09 12.72
N PRO A 179 7.68 2.77 12.82
CA PRO A 179 8.01 2.02 11.63
C PRO A 179 6.79 2.11 10.72
N VAL A 180 6.87 2.93 9.67
CA VAL A 180 6.00 2.84 8.50
C VAL A 180 5.95 1.36 8.05
N THR A 181 7.04 0.64 8.26
CA THR A 181 7.20 -0.80 8.06
C THR A 181 6.21 -1.67 8.83
N ALA A 182 5.69 -1.30 10.01
CA ALA A 182 4.82 -2.21 10.77
C ALA A 182 3.43 -2.39 10.12
N MET A 183 2.86 -1.32 9.54
CA MET A 183 1.57 -1.37 8.83
C MET A 183 1.73 -1.78 7.36
N SER A 184 2.87 -1.48 6.75
CA SER A 184 3.19 -1.92 5.38
C SER A 184 3.80 -3.32 5.33
N GLN A 185 4.21 -3.92 6.45
CA GLN A 185 4.77 -5.28 6.53
C GLN A 185 3.85 -6.34 5.93
N PRO A 186 2.54 -6.37 6.27
CA PRO A 186 1.61 -7.34 5.67
C PRO A 186 1.49 -7.14 4.15
N LEU A 187 1.48 -5.89 3.68
CA LEU A 187 1.46 -5.57 2.26
C LEU A 187 2.78 -5.94 1.56
N ALA A 188 3.93 -5.64 2.17
CA ALA A 188 5.25 -5.96 1.65
C ALA A 188 5.48 -7.47 1.59
N ALA A 189 5.06 -8.21 2.61
CA ALA A 189 5.06 -9.67 2.62
C ALA A 189 4.18 -10.23 1.49
N TYR A 190 2.98 -9.66 1.29
CA TYR A 190 2.12 -10.03 0.17
C TYR A 190 2.77 -9.75 -1.19
N LEU A 191 3.32 -8.55 -1.39
CA LEU A 191 3.98 -8.17 -2.65
C LEU A 191 5.20 -9.05 -2.96
N ASN A 192 5.98 -9.42 -1.94
CA ASN A 192 7.11 -10.34 -2.10
C ASN A 192 6.63 -11.74 -2.50
N ASN A 193 5.61 -12.27 -1.82
CA ASN A 193 5.03 -13.58 -2.15
C ASN A 193 4.43 -13.62 -3.57
N VAL A 194 3.80 -12.53 -4.01
CA VAL A 194 3.27 -12.39 -5.39
C VAL A 194 4.41 -12.29 -6.41
N SER A 195 5.49 -11.56 -6.10
CA SER A 195 6.66 -11.45 -6.97
C SER A 195 7.41 -12.78 -7.14
N GLU A 196 7.40 -13.62 -6.11
CA GLU A 196 7.98 -14.98 -6.15
C GLU A 196 7.11 -15.97 -6.93
N ALA A 197 5.78 -15.83 -6.87
CA ALA A 197 4.81 -16.69 -7.57
C ALA A 197 4.71 -16.42 -9.09
N LEU A 198 5.27 -15.30 -9.60
CA LEU A 198 5.25 -14.99 -11.02
C LEU A 198 6.31 -15.80 -11.81
N PRO A 199 5.92 -16.49 -12.90
CA PRO A 199 6.86 -17.16 -13.81
C PRO A 199 7.92 -16.18 -14.34
N LYS A 200 9.15 -16.67 -14.55
CA LYS A 200 10.32 -15.85 -14.92
C LYS A 200 10.13 -15.01 -16.20
N ASP A 201 9.17 -15.35 -17.05
CA ASP A 201 8.91 -14.65 -18.32
C ASP A 201 8.13 -13.33 -18.17
N GLU A 202 7.37 -13.12 -17.09
CA GLU A 202 6.66 -11.85 -16.85
C GLU A 202 7.46 -10.82 -16.03
N LYS A 203 8.59 -11.22 -15.44
CA LYS A 203 9.43 -10.32 -14.61
C LYS A 203 10.13 -9.19 -15.40
N ARG A 204 10.07 -9.22 -16.74
CA ARG A 204 10.68 -8.22 -17.63
C ARG A 204 9.78 -7.05 -18.03
N ALA A 205 8.49 -7.07 -17.69
CA ALA A 205 7.54 -6.04 -18.15
C ALA A 205 7.28 -4.92 -17.13
N ILE A 206 7.88 -4.97 -15.94
CA ILE A 206 7.63 -4.01 -14.86
C ILE A 206 8.95 -3.41 -14.37
N PHE A 207 9.70 -2.78 -15.27
CA PHE A 207 10.67 -1.71 -14.98
C PHE A 207 10.80 -0.82 -16.20
#